data_AF-A0A2I0J4A0-F1
#
_entry.id   AF-A0A2I0J4A0-F1
#
_cell.length_a   1.000
_cell.length_b   1.000
_cell.length_c   1.000
_cell.angle_alpha   90.00
_cell.angle_beta   90.00
_cell.angle_gamma   90.00
#
_symmetry.space_group_name_H-M   'P 1'
#
loop_
_entity.id
_entity.type
_entity.pdbx_description
1 polymer ?
#
loop_
_entity_poly.entity_id
_entity_poly.type
_entity_poly.pdbx_seq_one_letter_code
_entity_poly.pdbx_strand_id
1 'polypeptide(L)'
;MCAMKEVTLFSDDAKSKESAKQLIQEITLLSRLQHPNIVQYYGSETVDDKLYIYLEYVSGGSIYKILQEYGQLGELAIRSYTQQILSGLAYLHAKNTVHRDIKGANILVDPNGRVKLADFGMAKHPLGFWSTLL
;
A
#
# COMPACT_ATOMS: atom_id res chain seq x y z
N MET A 1 3.38 1.77 17.44
CA MET A 1 2.40 0.69 17.22
C MET A 1 2.50 0.26 15.76
N CYS A 2 2.48 -1.05 15.45
CA CYS A 2 2.66 -1.57 14.08
C CYS A 2 1.51 -2.50 13.69
N ALA A 3 1.24 -2.60 12.39
CA ALA A 3 0.36 -3.59 11.80
C ALA A 3 1.22 -4.74 11.28
N MET A 4 0.82 -5.98 11.56
CA MET A 4 1.49 -7.18 11.08
C MET A 4 0.58 -7.88 10.06
N LYS A 5 1.13 -8.17 8.87
CA LYS A 5 0.48 -9.01 7.85
C LYS A 5 1.22 -10.36 7.83
N GLU A 6 0.49 -11.45 8.05
CA GLU A 6 0.98 -12.82 7.92
C GLU A 6 0.64 -13.37 6.53
N VAL A 7 1.61 -14.02 5.88
CA VAL A 7 1.42 -14.72 4.61
C VAL A 7 2.09 -16.09 4.66
N THR A 8 1.35 -17.15 4.36
CA THR A 8 1.90 -18.51 4.25
C THR A 8 2.65 -18.68 2.92
N LEU A 9 3.88 -19.16 2.97
CA LEU A 9 4.76 -19.26 1.80
C LEU A 9 4.66 -20.59 1.04
N PHE A 10 3.96 -21.60 1.58
CA PHE A 10 4.11 -22.99 1.15
C PHE A 10 2.87 -23.57 0.44
N SER A 11 3.07 -23.91 -0.82
CA SER A 11 2.45 -25.03 -1.55
C SER A 11 3.35 -25.33 -2.75
N ASP A 12 3.59 -26.61 -3.05
CA ASP A 12 4.57 -27.04 -4.07
C ASP A 12 4.11 -26.85 -5.53
N ASP A 13 2.94 -26.24 -5.73
CA ASP A 13 2.40 -26.00 -7.06
C ASP A 13 2.97 -24.72 -7.71
N ALA A 14 2.87 -24.67 -9.04
CA ALA A 14 3.42 -23.58 -9.84
C ALA A 14 2.77 -22.22 -9.55
N LYS A 15 1.51 -22.16 -9.07
CA LYS A 15 0.84 -20.89 -8.74
C LYS A 15 1.45 -20.28 -7.47
N SER A 16 1.81 -21.10 -6.50
CA SER A 16 2.37 -20.63 -5.23
C SER A 16 3.76 -20.01 -5.39
N LYS A 17 4.57 -20.55 -6.30
CA LYS A 17 5.86 -19.94 -6.67
C LYS A 17 5.72 -18.57 -7.31
N GLU A 18 4.69 -18.37 -8.14
CA GLU A 18 4.42 -17.07 -8.77
C GLU A 18 3.90 -16.04 -7.75
N SER A 19 3.00 -16.45 -6.85
CA SER A 19 2.51 -15.60 -5.75
C SER A 19 3.64 -15.15 -4.82
N ALA A 20 4.58 -16.05 -4.49
CA ALA A 20 5.75 -15.72 -3.68
C ALA A 20 6.65 -14.67 -4.36
N LYS A 21 6.87 -14.78 -5.68
CA LYS A 21 7.62 -13.77 -6.45
C LYS A 21 6.93 -12.40 -6.41
N GLN A 22 5.61 -12.35 -6.59
CA GLN A 22 4.85 -11.11 -6.54
C GLN A 22 4.92 -10.47 -5.15
N LEU A 23 4.86 -11.27 -4.09
CA LEU A 23 4.99 -10.80 -2.71
C LEU A 23 6.38 -10.21 -2.43
N ILE A 24 7.45 -10.85 -2.91
CA ILE A 24 8.82 -10.34 -2.77
C ILE A 24 8.97 -9.00 -3.53
N GLN A 25 8.37 -8.88 -4.71
CA GLN A 25 8.35 -7.62 -5.46
C GLN A 25 7.61 -6.51 -4.70
N GLU A 26 6.46 -6.82 -4.10
CA GLU A 26 5.71 -5.89 -3.27
C GLU A 26 6.56 -5.40 -2.08
N ILE A 27 7.20 -6.31 -1.34
CA ILE A 27 8.06 -5.95 -0.20
C ILE A 27 9.25 -5.10 -0.66
N THR A 28 9.89 -5.49 -1.76
CA THR A 28 11.03 -4.74 -2.32
C THR A 28 10.61 -3.32 -2.68
N LEU A 29 9.44 -3.16 -3.30
CA LEU A 29 8.88 -1.84 -3.61
C LEU A 29 8.63 -1.05 -2.31
N LEU A 30 7.85 -1.61 -1.39
CA LEU A 30 7.47 -0.99 -0.12
C LEU A 30 8.67 -0.51 0.69
N SER A 31 9.74 -1.31 0.75
CA SER A 31 10.98 -0.98 1.48
C SER A 31 11.68 0.30 1.00
N ARG A 32 11.38 0.75 -0.22
CA ARG A 32 11.98 1.95 -0.84
C ARG A 32 11.06 3.17 -0.78
N LEU A 33 9.85 3.02 -0.26
CA LEU A 33 8.88 4.10 -0.14
C LEU A 33 8.99 4.74 1.25
N GLN A 34 9.07 6.06 1.24
CA GLN A 34 9.06 6.88 2.44
C GLN A 34 8.40 8.21 2.09
N HIS A 35 7.16 8.37 2.56
CA HIS A 35 6.35 9.56 2.30
C HIS A 35 5.27 9.70 3.38
N PRO A 36 4.92 10.91 3.85
CA PRO A 36 3.90 11.10 4.89
C PRO A 36 2.52 10.52 4.51
N ASN A 37 2.19 10.44 3.22
CA ASN A 37 0.92 9.90 2.72
C ASN A 37 0.99 8.47 2.17
N ILE A 38 2.03 7.70 2.52
CA ILE A 38 2.15 6.27 2.22
C ILE A 38 2.37 5.53 3.54
N VAL A 39 1.75 4.36 3.70
CA VAL A 39 2.00 3.48 4.85
C VAL A 39 3.47 3.11 4.89
N GLN A 40 4.14 3.38 6.01
CA GLN A 40 5.55 3.08 6.16
C GLN A 40 5.78 1.57 6.33
N TYR A 41 6.70 1.01 5.56
CA TYR A 41 7.24 -0.33 5.82
C TYR A 41 8.33 -0.27 6.89
N TYR A 42 8.26 -1.17 7.86
CA TYR A 42 9.25 -1.27 8.95
C TYR A 42 10.20 -2.45 8.80
N GLY A 43 9.76 -3.54 8.18
CA GLY A 43 10.56 -4.74 8.03
C GLY A 43 9.71 -5.96 7.71
N SER A 44 10.37 -7.07 7.46
CA SER A 44 9.73 -8.37 7.36
C SER A 44 10.69 -9.46 7.79
N GLU A 45 10.15 -10.53 8.35
CA GLU A 45 10.92 -11.71 8.71
C GLU A 45 10.18 -12.99 8.31
N THR A 46 10.95 -14.03 8.07
CA THR A 46 10.42 -15.36 7.80
C THR A 46 10.66 -16.23 9.01
N VAL A 47 9.59 -16.81 9.55
CA VAL A 47 9.63 -17.76 10.66
C VAL A 47 8.87 -19.00 10.22
N ASP A 48 9.54 -20.15 10.25
CA ASP A 48 9.08 -21.40 9.66
C ASP A 48 8.57 -21.17 8.22
N ASP A 49 7.30 -21.51 7.99
CA ASP A 49 6.66 -21.47 6.68
C ASP A 49 5.86 -20.18 6.42
N LYS A 50 6.12 -19.13 7.20
CA LYS A 50 5.34 -17.89 7.23
C LYS A 50 6.21 -16.66 7.07
N LEU A 51 5.73 -15.72 6.27
CA LEU A 51 6.28 -14.38 6.13
C LEU A 51 5.47 -13.39 6.95
N TYR A 52 6.15 -12.67 7.83
CA TYR A 52 5.60 -11.59 8.64
C TYR A 52 6.07 -10.26 8.08
N ILE A 53 5.12 -9.37 7.76
CA ILE A 53 5.40 -8.03 7.21
C ILE A 53 4.92 -6.99 8.23
N TYR A 54 5.84 -6.13 8.65
CA TYR A 54 5.60 -5.08 9.63
C TYR A 54 5.42 -3.73 8.93
N LEU A 55 4.25 -3.14 9.15
CA LEU A 55 3.83 -1.87 8.56
C LEU A 55 3.44 -0.87 9.64
N GLU A 56 3.39 0.39 9.27
CA GLU A 56 2.76 1.44 10.06
C GLU A 56 1.29 1.09 10.34
N TYR A 57 0.92 1.16 11.62
CA TYR A 57 -0.47 1.03 12.03
C TYR A 57 -1.17 2.37 11.95
N VAL A 58 -2.27 2.43 11.19
CA VAL A 58 -3.11 3.62 11.04
C VAL A 58 -4.45 3.36 11.72
N SER A 59 -4.65 3.93 12.91
CA SER A 59 -5.72 3.53 13.82
C SER A 59 -7.13 4.02 13.45
N GLY A 60 -7.26 5.05 12.59
CA GLY A 60 -8.56 5.59 12.20
C GLY A 60 -9.27 4.79 11.11
N GLY A 61 -8.64 3.74 10.59
CA GLY A 61 -9.26 2.84 9.61
C GLY A 61 -9.31 3.41 8.19
N SER A 62 -10.03 2.72 7.30
CA SER A 62 -10.14 3.09 5.90
C SER A 62 -11.27 4.10 5.66
N ILE A 63 -11.15 4.92 4.60
CA ILE A 63 -12.24 5.81 4.17
C ILE A 63 -13.53 5.02 3.92
N TYR A 64 -13.44 3.81 3.38
CA TYR A 64 -14.61 2.93 3.21
C TYR A 64 -15.32 2.67 4.55
N LYS A 65 -14.56 2.32 5.60
CA LYS A 65 -15.11 2.09 6.94
C LYS A 65 -15.69 3.37 7.54
N ILE A 66 -14.99 4.50 7.39
CA ILE A 66 -15.46 5.81 7.87
C ILE A 66 -16.79 6.18 7.24
N LEU A 67 -16.94 5.99 5.91
CA LEU A 67 -18.18 6.29 5.20
C LEU A 67 -19.35 5.39 5.65
N GLN A 68 -19.06 4.14 6.01
CA GLN A 68 -20.07 3.21 6.53
C GLN A 68 -20.51 3.59 7.95
N GLU A 69 -19.58 3.99 8.82
CA GLU A 69 -19.86 4.27 10.23
C GLU A 69 -20.43 5.67 10.47
N TYR A 70 -19.94 6.68 9.74
CA TYR A 70 -20.23 8.10 9.99
C TYR A 70 -20.97 8.79 8.85
N GLY A 71 -21.19 8.11 7.72
CA GLY A 71 -21.85 8.68 6.56
C GLY A 71 -20.93 9.58 5.72
N GLN A 72 -21.52 10.53 5.01
CA GLN A 72 -20.81 11.36 4.02
C GLN A 72 -19.77 12.27 4.68
N LEU A 73 -18.62 12.40 4.01
CA LEU A 73 -17.59 13.35 4.41
C LEU A 73 -17.98 14.77 4.00
N GLY A 74 -17.72 15.74 4.88
CA GLY A 74 -17.85 17.16 4.55
C GLY A 74 -16.81 17.62 3.53
N GLU A 75 -17.13 18.70 2.80
CA GLU A 75 -16.29 19.21 1.71
C GLU A 75 -14.84 19.54 2.14
N LEU A 76 -14.66 20.06 3.35
CA LEU A 76 -13.32 20.34 3.91
C LEU A 76 -12.47 19.07 4.04
N ALA A 77 -13.08 17.98 4.52
CA ALA A 77 -12.41 16.69 4.65
C ALA A 77 -12.10 16.10 3.27
N ILE A 78 -13.05 16.15 2.34
CA ILE A 78 -12.86 15.71 0.95
C ILE A 78 -11.67 16.45 0.33
N ARG A 79 -11.65 17.78 0.38
CA ARG A 79 -10.55 18.60 -0.15
C ARG A 79 -9.20 18.20 0.45
N SER A 80 -9.12 18.10 1.77
CA SER A 80 -7.89 17.72 2.48
C SER A 80 -7.44 16.31 2.09
N TYR A 81 -8.34 15.33 2.09
CA TYR A 81 -8.01 13.95 1.77
C TYR A 81 -7.58 13.80 0.32
N THR A 82 -8.28 14.44 -0.62
CA THR A 82 -7.90 14.44 -2.04
C THR A 82 -6.50 15.01 -2.24
N GLN A 83 -6.16 16.13 -1.60
CA GLN A 83 -4.82 16.72 -1.68
C GLN A 83 -3.74 15.73 -1.19
N GLN A 84 -3.98 15.08 -0.05
CA GLN A 84 -3.04 14.12 0.53
C GLN A 84 -2.90 12.84 -0.31
N ILE A 85 -3.99 12.33 -0.88
CA ILE A 85 -3.98 11.21 -1.83
C ILE A 85 -3.13 11.56 -3.05
N LEU A 86 -3.38 12.73 -3.65
CA LEU A 86 -2.63 13.19 -4.81
C LEU A 86 -1.14 13.41 -4.50
N SER A 87 -0.81 13.90 -3.30
CA SER A 87 0.57 14.01 -2.83
C SER A 87 1.27 12.65 -2.79
N GLY A 88 0.63 11.63 -2.20
CA GLY A 88 1.14 10.25 -2.19
C GLY A 88 1.28 9.65 -3.59
N LEU A 89 0.32 9.88 -4.48
CA LEU A 89 0.36 9.41 -5.87
C LEU A 89 1.46 10.10 -6.67
N ALA A 90 1.64 11.42 -6.53
CA ALA A 90 2.71 12.16 -7.19
C ALA A 90 4.08 11.61 -6.79
N TYR A 91 4.29 11.30 -5.51
CA TYR A 91 5.51 10.65 -5.03
C TYR A 91 5.73 9.27 -5.68
N LEU A 92 4.69 8.42 -5.73
CA LEU A 92 4.78 7.10 -6.36
C LEU A 92 5.14 7.20 -7.84
N HIS A 93 4.47 8.12 -8.56
CA HIS A 93 4.70 8.33 -9.98
C HIS A 93 6.12 8.86 -10.26
N ALA A 94 6.65 9.74 -9.41
CA ALA A 94 8.04 10.19 -9.50
C ALA A 94 9.06 9.05 -9.31
N LYS A 95 8.66 7.98 -8.62
CA LYS A 95 9.42 6.72 -8.48
C LYS A 95 9.05 5.66 -9.52
N ASN A 96 8.43 6.06 -10.64
CA ASN A 96 7.97 5.17 -11.69
C ASN A 96 7.11 4.01 -11.15
N THR A 97 6.22 4.27 -10.20
CA THR A 97 5.38 3.25 -9.58
C THR A 97 3.93 3.64 -9.72
N VAL A 98 3.10 2.77 -10.29
CA VAL A 98 1.65 2.96 -10.36
C VAL A 98 0.99 2.05 -9.33
N HIS A 99 0.16 2.61 -8.44
CA HIS A 99 -0.51 1.85 -7.36
C HIS A 99 -1.55 0.86 -7.89
N ARG A 100 -2.35 1.26 -8.89
CA ARG A 100 -3.39 0.47 -9.59
C ARG A 100 -4.59 -0.05 -8.77
N ASP A 101 -4.66 0.20 -7.47
CA ASP A 101 -5.79 -0.23 -6.62
C ASP A 101 -6.24 0.87 -5.64
N ILE A 102 -6.39 2.08 -6.17
CA ILE A 102 -6.87 3.23 -5.41
C ILE A 102 -8.39 3.11 -5.24
N LYS A 103 -8.82 2.84 -4.01
CA LYS A 103 -10.21 2.73 -3.59
C LYS A 103 -10.34 3.04 -2.09
N GLY A 104 -11.54 3.36 -1.62
CA GLY A 104 -11.77 3.77 -0.22
C GLY A 104 -11.28 2.75 0.83
N ALA A 105 -11.20 1.47 0.48
CA ALA A 105 -10.67 0.42 1.37
C ALA A 105 -9.15 0.50 1.58
N ASN A 106 -8.41 1.04 0.60
CA ASN A 106 -6.95 1.11 0.58
C ASN A 106 -6.41 2.50 0.93
N ILE A 107 -7.30 3.40 1.34
CA ILE A 107 -6.94 4.75 1.80
C ILE A 107 -7.27 4.81 3.28
N LEU A 108 -6.23 4.82 4.12
CA LEU A 108 -6.35 4.86 5.56
C LEU A 108 -6.26 6.29 6.07
N VAL A 109 -6.90 6.58 7.19
CA VAL A 109 -6.86 7.90 7.84
C VAL A 109 -6.49 7.72 9.30
N ASP A 110 -5.52 8.48 9.80
CA ASP A 110 -5.19 8.50 11.23
C ASP A 110 -6.13 9.44 12.01
N PRO A 111 -6.15 9.39 13.36
CA PRO A 111 -6.99 10.28 14.17
C PRO A 111 -6.72 11.79 14.01
N ASN A 112 -5.58 12.16 13.43
CA ASN A 112 -5.22 13.55 13.14
C ASN A 112 -5.63 13.98 11.72
N GLY A 113 -6.35 13.14 10.98
CA GLY A 113 -6.79 13.41 9.61
C GLY A 113 -5.69 13.22 8.56
N ARG A 114 -4.60 12.53 8.88
CA ARG A 114 -3.55 12.21 7.93
C ARG A 114 -3.94 11.00 7.09
N VAL A 115 -3.93 11.16 5.78
CA VAL A 115 -4.21 10.07 4.84
C VAL A 115 -2.94 9.26 4.55
N LYS A 116 -3.09 7.94 4.47
CA LYS A 116 -2.05 6.97 4.15
C LYS A 116 -2.55 6.03 3.05
N LEU A 117 -1.87 6.00 1.91
CA LEU A 117 -2.10 4.99 0.86
C LEU A 117 -1.54 3.64 1.34
N ALA A 118 -2.34 2.58 1.21
CA ALA A 118 -2.04 1.24 1.67
C ALA A 118 -2.33 0.19 0.57
N ASP A 119 -1.92 -1.05 0.81
CA ASP A 119 -2.16 -2.21 -0.06
C ASP A 119 -1.55 -2.08 -1.47
N PHE A 120 -0.26 -2.41 -1.57
CA PHE A 120 0.53 -2.30 -2.79
C PHE A 120 0.62 -3.63 -3.55
N GLY A 121 -0.21 -4.63 -3.23
CA GLY A 121 -0.17 -5.95 -3.89
C GLY A 121 -0.39 -5.87 -5.40
N MET A 122 -1.06 -4.82 -5.88
CA MET A 122 -1.25 -4.54 -7.30
C MET A 122 -0.32 -3.45 -7.84
N ALA A 123 0.65 -2.94 -7.09
CA ALA A 123 1.54 -1.90 -7.61
C ALA A 123 2.53 -2.46 -8.64
N LYS A 124 2.88 -1.66 -9.66
CA LYS A 124 3.87 -2.04 -10.67
C LYS A 124 4.76 -0.88 -11.09
N HIS A 125 6.01 -1.21 -11.41
CA HIS A 125 6.84 -0.39 -12.27
C HIS A 125 6.37 -0.56 -13.73
N PRO A 126 5.97 0.49 -14.45
CA PRO A 126 5.52 0.38 -15.84
C PRO A 126 6.65 0.11 -16.85
N LEU A 127 7.89 -0.13 -16.40
CA LEU A 127 9.03 -0.39 -17.28
C LEU A 127 9.16 -1.88 -17.61
N GLY A 128 8.32 -2.29 -18.55
CA GLY A 128 8.52 -3.44 -19.44
C GLY A 128 8.24 -3.14 -20.91
N PHE A 129 8.02 -1.86 -21.29
CA PHE A 129 7.59 -1.50 -22.65
C PHE A 129 8.18 -0.20 -23.25
N TRP A 130 9.20 0.43 -22.63
CA TRP A 130 9.81 1.65 -23.19
C TRP A 130 11.34 1.65 -23.22
N SER A 131 11.99 0.47 -23.29
CA SER A 131 13.45 0.37 -23.43
C SER A 131 13.90 -0.17 -24.79
N THR A 132 13.09 -0.07 -25.84
CA THR A 132 13.49 -0.48 -27.21
C THR A 132 13.32 0.60 -28.28
N LEU A 133 13.15 1.87 -27.90
CA LEU A 133 13.19 2.98 -28.86
C LEU A 133 13.95 4.18 -28.30
N LEU A 134 15.25 3.98 -28.04
CA LEU A 134 16.34 4.91 -28.37
C LEU A 134 17.62 4.08 -28.53
#